data_AF-A0A4U2YEB1-F1
#
_entry.id   AF-A0A4U2YEB1-F1
#
_cell.length_a   1.000
_cell.length_b   1.000
_cell.length_c   1.000
_cell.angle_alpha   90.00
_cell.angle_beta   90.00
_cell.angle_gamma   90.00
#
_symmetry.space_group_name_H-M   'P 1'
#
loop_
_entity.id
_entity.type
_entity.pdbx_description
1 polymer ?
#
loop_
_entity_poly.entity_id
_entity_poly.type
_entity_poly.pdbx_seq_one_letter_code
_entity_poly.pdbx_strand_id
1 'polypeptide(L)'
;MAQYFYEKVKAVAEEEELQHLIIKADHQKWADEFRKLVELDKVHDKHLIRDVIDWVTSDPFWKVNVLSAKKFRDKFGELALKMRSATKPKQQQKLKADPRDKEIAFQRWVQEGNNPESFNWGDS
;
A
#
# COMPACT_ATOMS: atom_id res chain seq x y z
N MET A 1 -8.05 7.60 19.50
CA MET A 1 -7.20 6.82 18.57
C MET A 1 -7.11 5.36 19.00
N ALA A 2 -6.68 5.03 20.23
CA ALA A 2 -6.58 3.64 20.68
C ALA A 2 -7.89 2.83 20.60
N GLN A 3 -9.00 3.39 21.12
CA GLN A 3 -10.32 2.75 21.04
C GLN A 3 -10.74 2.51 19.58
N TYR A 4 -10.54 3.50 18.72
CA TYR A 4 -10.88 3.40 17.30
C TYR A 4 -10.09 2.30 16.58
N PHE A 5 -8.78 2.22 16.85
CA PHE A 5 -7.95 1.15 16.31
C PHE A 5 -8.39 -0.23 16.83
N TYR A 6 -8.74 -0.34 18.11
CA TYR A 6 -9.27 -1.57 18.68
C TYR A 6 -10.57 -2.01 18.00
N GLU A 7 -11.51 -1.11 17.78
CA GLU A 7 -12.77 -1.41 17.08
C GLU A 7 -12.53 -1.91 15.65
N LYS A 8 -11.56 -1.33 14.94
CA LYS A 8 -11.18 -1.76 13.59
C LYS A 8 -10.55 -3.14 13.58
N VAL A 9 -9.61 -3.41 14.48
CA VAL A 9 -8.98 -4.74 14.60
C VAL A 9 -10.01 -5.78 15.05
N LYS A 10 -10.96 -5.40 15.92
CA LYS A 10 -12.08 -6.26 16.32
C LYS A 10 -12.98 -6.62 15.16
N ALA A 11 -13.37 -5.65 14.33
CA ALA A 11 -14.16 -5.91 13.13
C ALA A 11 -13.45 -6.90 12.18
N VAL A 12 -12.16 -6.70 11.91
CA VAL A 12 -11.36 -7.65 11.10
C VAL A 12 -11.32 -9.04 11.73
N ALA A 13 -11.16 -9.15 13.05
CA ALA A 13 -11.14 -10.44 13.73
C ALA A 13 -12.51 -11.13 13.74
N GLU A 14 -13.61 -10.36 13.75
CA GLU A 14 -14.97 -10.90 13.63
C GLU A 14 -15.26 -11.38 12.21
N GLU A 15 -14.85 -10.62 11.19
CA GLU A 15 -14.98 -10.99 9.77
C GLU A 15 -14.24 -12.29 9.43
N GLU A 16 -13.08 -12.52 10.04
CA GLU A 16 -12.26 -13.71 9.82
C GLU A 16 -12.57 -14.85 10.81
N GLU A 17 -13.59 -14.70 11.68
CA GLU A 17 -13.97 -15.67 12.74
C GLU A 17 -12.85 -16.00 13.75
N LEU A 18 -11.93 -15.05 13.97
CA LEU A 18 -10.74 -15.18 14.82
C LEU A 18 -10.79 -14.25 16.05
N GLN A 19 -11.96 -14.08 16.67
CA GLN A 19 -12.13 -13.12 17.78
C GLN A 19 -11.20 -13.41 18.97
N HIS A 20 -10.82 -14.67 19.18
CA HIS A 20 -9.93 -15.07 20.27
C HIS A 20 -8.55 -14.41 20.25
N LEU A 21 -8.11 -13.91 19.09
CA LEU A 21 -6.82 -13.21 18.95
C LEU A 21 -6.79 -11.85 19.67
N ILE A 22 -7.95 -11.23 19.91
CA ILE A 22 -8.06 -9.87 20.48
C ILE A 22 -8.62 -9.83 21.91
N ILE A 23 -9.08 -10.96 22.45
CA ILE A 23 -9.69 -11.05 23.79
C ILE A 23 -8.74 -10.56 24.89
N LYS A 24 -7.43 -10.75 24.71
CA LYS A 24 -6.40 -10.36 25.68
C LYS A 24 -5.88 -8.92 25.48
N ALA A 25 -6.53 -8.12 24.64
CA ALA A 25 -6.12 -6.75 24.40
C ALA A 25 -6.28 -5.90 25.68
N ASP A 26 -5.19 -5.27 26.10
CA ASP A 26 -5.16 -4.39 27.27
C ASP A 26 -5.35 -2.93 26.80
N HIS A 27 -6.56 -2.40 27.00
CA HIS A 27 -6.93 -1.05 26.54
C HIS A 27 -6.03 0.05 27.11
N GLN A 28 -5.50 -0.11 28.33
CA GLN A 28 -4.61 0.88 28.93
C GLN A 28 -3.25 0.88 28.22
N LYS A 29 -2.70 -0.30 27.92
CA LYS A 29 -1.46 -0.40 27.13
C LYS A 29 -1.64 0.15 25.73
N TRP A 30 -2.80 -0.08 25.11
CA TRP A 30 -3.09 0.48 23.79
C TRP A 30 -3.15 2.01 23.83
N ALA A 31 -3.83 2.58 24.84
CA ALA A 31 -3.85 4.02 25.03
C ALA A 31 -2.45 4.61 25.23
N ASP A 32 -1.59 3.94 26.01
CA ASP A 32 -0.21 4.37 26.24
C ASP A 32 0.65 4.30 24.97
N GLU A 33 0.53 3.26 24.15
CA GLU A 33 1.25 3.20 22.86
C GLU A 33 0.81 4.31 21.89
N PHE A 34 -0.48 4.64 21.82
CA PHE A 34 -0.95 5.77 21.03
C PHE A 34 -0.51 7.13 21.60
N ARG A 35 -0.43 7.26 22.93
CA ARG A 35 0.15 8.45 23.57
C ARG A 35 1.62 8.61 23.17
N LYS A 36 2.41 7.54 23.24
CA LYS A 36 3.82 7.54 22.84
C LYS A 36 3.99 7.87 21.35
N LEU A 37 3.13 7.36 20.48
CA LEU A 37 3.14 7.70 19.05
C LEU A 37 3.01 9.22 18.82
N VAL A 38 2.13 9.89 19.57
CA VAL A 38 1.92 11.34 19.43
C VAL A 38 3.02 12.14 20.15
N GLU A 39 3.37 11.76 21.38
CA GLU A 39 4.25 12.55 22.25
C GLU A 39 5.73 12.28 22.02
N LEU A 40 6.13 11.01 21.86
CA LEU A 40 7.52 10.60 21.70
C LEU A 40 7.90 10.56 20.23
N ASP A 41 7.08 9.93 19.40
CA ASP A 41 7.36 9.76 17.96
C ASP A 41 6.94 10.99 17.14
N LYS A 42 6.38 12.02 17.80
CA LYS A 42 6.03 13.34 17.24
C LYS A 42 5.03 13.30 16.08
N VAL A 43 4.20 12.26 16.02
CA VAL A 43 3.11 12.18 15.03
C VAL A 43 1.91 12.96 15.57
N HIS A 44 1.98 14.29 15.43
CA HIS A 44 0.93 15.19 15.93
C HIS A 44 -0.32 15.20 15.04
N ASP A 45 -0.19 14.78 13.78
CA ASP A 45 -1.29 14.70 12.84
C ASP A 45 -2.19 13.49 13.14
N LYS A 46 -3.29 13.75 13.85
CA LYS A 46 -4.29 12.75 14.20
C LYS A 46 -5.08 12.26 12.99
N HIS A 47 -5.19 13.06 11.93
CA HIS A 47 -5.87 12.65 10.70
C HIS A 47 -5.02 11.61 9.98
N LEU A 48 -3.72 11.85 9.84
CA LEU A 48 -2.78 10.87 9.30
C LEU A 48 -2.84 9.54 10.07
N ILE A 49 -2.85 9.58 11.41
CA ILE A 49 -2.95 8.36 12.21
C ILE A 49 -4.26 7.62 11.91
N ARG A 50 -5.37 8.34 11.77
CA ARG A 50 -6.67 7.77 11.43
C ARG A 50 -6.65 7.11 10.06
N ASP A 51 -6.14 7.81 9.05
CA ASP A 51 -6.06 7.29 7.67
C ASP A 51 -5.20 6.02 7.62
N VAL A 52 -4.08 6.00 8.35
CA VAL A 52 -3.22 4.83 8.45
C VAL A 52 -3.92 3.67 9.18
N ILE A 53 -4.75 3.93 10.20
CA ILE A 53 -5.57 2.90 10.86
C ILE A 53 -6.57 2.29 9.86
N ASP A 54 -7.29 3.13 9.12
CA ASP A 54 -8.28 2.65 8.15
C ASP A 54 -7.62 1.83 7.04
N TRP A 55 -6.49 2.31 6.53
CA TRP A 55 -5.73 1.61 5.49
C TRP A 55 -5.12 0.29 5.99
N VAL A 56 -4.42 0.29 7.14
CA VAL A 56 -3.72 -0.90 7.65
C VAL A 56 -4.69 -2.04 8.00
N THR A 57 -5.92 -1.71 8.40
CA THR A 57 -6.95 -2.71 8.75
C THR A 57 -7.71 -3.21 7.53
N SER A 58 -7.66 -2.50 6.42
CA SER A 58 -8.29 -2.88 5.15
C SER A 58 -7.33 -3.61 4.21
N ASP A 59 -6.03 -3.33 4.30
CA ASP A 59 -5.01 -3.96 3.47
C ASP A 59 -4.81 -5.45 3.84
N PRO A 60 -4.99 -6.40 2.90
CA PRO A 60 -4.90 -7.83 3.21
C PRO A 60 -3.57 -8.29 3.78
N PHE A 61 -2.46 -7.64 3.40
CA PHE A 61 -1.14 -7.98 3.90
C PHE A 61 -0.94 -7.41 5.32
N TRP A 62 -1.30 -6.14 5.53
CA TRP A 62 -1.02 -5.48 6.80
C TRP A 62 -2.00 -5.84 7.92
N LYS A 63 -3.26 -6.13 7.61
CA LYS A 63 -4.28 -6.47 8.63
C LYS A 63 -3.90 -7.70 9.45
N VAL A 64 -3.20 -8.66 8.83
CA VAL A 64 -2.69 -9.88 9.50
C VAL A 64 -1.42 -9.59 10.32
N ASN A 65 -0.60 -8.64 9.86
CA ASN A 65 0.69 -8.36 10.49
C ASN A 65 0.57 -7.38 11.67
N VAL A 66 -0.45 -6.51 11.68
CA VAL A 66 -0.62 -5.42 12.65
C VAL A 66 -1.92 -5.61 13.46
N LEU A 67 -1.85 -6.49 14.46
CA LEU A 67 -2.97 -6.83 15.35
C LEU A 67 -2.90 -6.17 16.74
N SER A 68 -1.92 -5.29 16.98
CA SER A 68 -1.74 -4.65 18.29
C SER A 68 -1.25 -3.21 18.17
N ALA A 69 -1.60 -2.38 19.15
CA ALA A 69 -1.19 -0.98 19.19
C ALA A 69 0.34 -0.80 19.20
N LYS A 70 1.07 -1.71 19.86
CA LYS A 70 2.53 -1.71 19.86
C LYS A 70 3.09 -1.93 18.45
N LYS A 71 2.61 -2.96 17.75
CA LYS A 71 3.05 -3.24 16.36
C LYS A 71 2.68 -2.10 15.42
N PHE A 72 1.50 -1.51 15.61
CA PHE A 72 1.06 -0.34 14.83
C PHE A 72 2.03 0.83 14.98
N ARG A 73 2.40 1.17 16.22
CA ARG A 73 3.39 2.22 16.51
C ARG A 73 4.76 1.89 15.91
N ASP A 74 5.28 0.68 16.17
CA ASP A 74 6.60 0.22 15.68
C ASP A 74 6.70 0.32 14.15
N LYS A 75 5.59 0.07 13.43
CA LYS A 75 5.51 0.08 11.97
C LYS A 75 4.99 1.37 11.36
N PHE A 76 4.61 2.37 12.17
CA PHE A 76 3.84 3.53 11.71
C PHE A 76 4.48 4.26 10.50
N GLY A 77 5.79 4.52 10.56
CA GLY A 77 6.50 5.19 9.46
C GLY A 77 6.47 4.40 8.14
N GLU A 78 6.63 3.08 8.21
CA GLU A 78 6.54 2.19 7.06
C GLU A 78 5.11 2.18 6.48
N LEU A 79 4.11 2.07 7.36
CA LEU A 79 2.70 2.08 6.98
C LEU A 79 2.31 3.39 6.28
N ALA A 80 2.69 4.53 6.83
CA ALA A 80 2.39 5.83 6.25
C ALA A 80 2.99 6.00 4.83
N LEU A 81 4.20 5.50 4.59
CA LEU A 81 4.84 5.53 3.28
C LEU A 81 4.16 4.58 2.29
N LYS A 82 3.83 3.37 2.73
CA LYS A 82 3.16 2.36 1.90
C LYS A 82 1.75 2.80 1.52
N MET A 83 0.98 3.34 2.47
CA MET A 83 -0.34 3.93 2.22
C MET A 83 -0.26 5.01 1.12
N ARG A 84 0.66 5.98 1.27
CA ARG A 84 0.85 7.05 0.27
C ARG A 84 1.28 6.52 -1.10
N SER A 85 2.00 5.40 -1.14
CA SER A 85 2.43 4.77 -2.39
C SER A 85 1.29 3.99 -3.05
N ALA A 86 0.40 3.40 -2.25
CA ALA A 86 -0.78 2.70 -2.74
C ALA A 86 -1.87 3.66 -3.26
N THR A 87 -2.00 4.85 -2.68
CA THR A 87 -2.98 5.87 -3.10
C THR A 87 -2.52 6.70 -4.29
N LYS A 88 -1.21 6.76 -4.57
CA LYS A 88 -0.74 7.38 -5.81
C LYS A 88 -1.21 6.52 -6.99
N PRO A 89 -1.87 7.11 -8.00
CA PRO A 89 -2.13 6.38 -9.23
C PRO A 89 -0.78 5.87 -9.72
N LYS A 90 -0.68 4.55 -9.97
CA LYS A 90 0.46 4.00 -10.68
C LYS A 90 0.54 4.80 -11.96
N GLN A 91 1.48 5.75 -12.03
CA GLN A 91 1.96 6.21 -13.32
C GLN A 91 2.37 4.91 -13.98
N GLN A 92 1.56 4.48 -14.94
CA GLN A 92 1.99 3.48 -15.90
C GLN A 92 3.28 4.11 -16.43
N GLN A 93 4.42 3.63 -15.91
CA GLN A 93 5.67 3.80 -16.62
C GLN A 93 5.31 3.19 -17.96
N LYS A 94 5.08 4.06 -18.96
CA LYS A 94 5.01 3.62 -20.34
C LYS A 94 6.24 2.75 -20.46
N LEU A 95 6.04 1.44 -20.60
CA LEU A 95 7.13 0.52 -20.89
C LEU A 95 7.89 1.23 -22.00
N LYS A 96 9.12 1.67 -21.69
CA LYS A 96 9.92 2.31 -22.73
C LYS A 96 10.01 1.26 -23.81
N ALA A 97 9.41 1.54 -24.97
CA ALA A 97 9.42 0.61 -26.10
C ALA A 97 10.88 0.17 -26.27
N ASP A 98 11.12 -1.14 -26.27
CA ASP A 98 12.47 -1.63 -26.47
C ASP A 98 12.91 -1.14 -27.86
N PRO A 99 14.11 -0.55 -28.02
CA PRO A 99 14.57 -0.13 -29.33
C PRO A 99 14.46 -1.23 -30.41
N ARG A 100 14.52 -2.50 -29.98
CA ARG A 100 14.40 -3.68 -30.84
C ARG A 100 12.97 -4.00 -31.25
N ASP A 101 11.95 -3.47 -30.57
CA ASP A 101 10.54 -3.73 -30.92
C ASP A 101 10.22 -3.19 -32.33
N LYS A 102 10.80 -2.03 -32.71
CA LYS A 102 10.65 -1.47 -34.06
C LYS A 102 11.39 -2.30 -35.11
N GLU A 103 12.54 -2.85 -34.76
CA GLU A 103 13.32 -3.70 -35.67
C GLU A 103 12.61 -5.03 -35.94
N ILE A 104 12.04 -5.65 -34.90
CA ILE A 104 11.21 -6.85 -35.04
C ILE A 104 9.97 -6.56 -35.89
N ALA A 105 9.32 -5.41 -35.68
CA ALA A 105 8.16 -4.98 -36.46
C ALA A 105 8.53 -4.75 -37.94
N PHE A 106 9.67 -4.11 -38.21
CA PHE A 106 10.19 -3.90 -39.56
C PHE A 106 10.52 -5.22 -40.27
N GLN A 107 11.19 -6.16 -39.59
CA GLN A 107 11.50 -7.47 -40.16
C GLN A 107 10.23 -8.23 -40.56
N ARG A 108 9.18 -8.19 -39.72
CA ARG A 108 7.87 -8.79 -40.04
C ARG A 108 7.19 -8.12 -41.23
N TRP A 109 7.22 -6.78 -41.27
CA TRP A 109 6.66 -6.00 -42.36
C TRP A 109 7.26 -6.38 -43.72
N VAL A 110 8.59 -6.56 -43.77
CA VAL A 110 9.30 -6.98 -44.98
C VAL A 110 8.99 -8.44 -45.34
N GLN A 111 8.87 -9.34 -44.35
CA GLN A 111 8.48 -10.73 -44.58
C GLN A 111 7.07 -10.87 -45.15
N GLU A 112 6.16 -9.96 -44.82
CA GLU A 112 4.81 -9.88 -45.37
C GLU A 112 4.78 -9.34 -46.81
N GLY A 113 5.93 -8.95 -47.38
CA GLY A 113 6.07 -8.46 -48.75
C GLY A 113 5.75 -6.97 -48.91
N ASN A 114 5.63 -6.23 -47.81
CA ASN A 114 5.40 -4.79 -47.86
C ASN A 114 6.69 -4.03 -48.21
N ASN A 115 6.58 -2.84 -48.80
CA ASN A 115 7.73 -2.04 -49.22
C ASN A 115 8.52 -1.53 -47.97
N PRO A 116 9.83 -1.82 -47.87
CA PRO A 116 10.67 -1.36 -46.75
C PRO A 116 10.67 0.16 -46.55
N GLU A 117 10.66 0.94 -47.63
CA GLU A 117 10.71 2.41 -47.59
C GLU A 117 9.42 3.05 -47.05
N SER A 118 8.35 2.27 -46.93
CA SER A 118 7.04 2.73 -46.46
C SER A 118 6.79 2.47 -44.97
N PHE A 119 7.72 1.81 -44.29
CA PHE A 119 7.57 1.49 -42.86
C PHE A 119 7.67 2.75 -42.00
N ASN A 120 6.65 3.00 -41.17
CA ASN A 120 6.61 4.16 -40.29
C ASN A 120 7.49 3.94 -39.05
N TRP A 121 8.67 4.55 -39.05
CA TRP A 121 9.58 4.53 -37.91
C TRP A 121 9.11 5.39 -36.74
N GLY A 122 8.15 6.30 -36.93
CA GLY A 122 7.64 7.25 -35.95
C GLY A 122 8.68 8.32 -35.59
N ASP A 123 8.37 9.59 -35.83
CA ASP A 123 9.24 10.70 -35.42
C ASP A 123 9.36 10.74 -33.89
N SER A 124 10.60 10.94 -33.41
CA SER A 124 10.94 11.00 -31.98
C SER A 124 10.55 12.33 -31.33
#